data_AF-X1ILJ5-F1
#
_entry.id   AF-X1ILJ5-F1
#
_cell.length_a   1.000
_cell.length_b   1.000
_cell.length_c   1.000
_cell.angle_alpha   90.00
_cell.angle_beta   90.00
_cell.angle_gamma   90.00
#
_symmetry.space_group_name_H-M   'P 1'
#
loop_
_entity.id
_entity.type
_entity.pdbx_description
1 polymer ?
#
loop_
_entity_poly.entity_id
_entity_poly.type
_entity_poly.pdbx_seq_one_letter_code
_entity_poly.pdbx_strand_id
1 'polypeptide(L)'
;RNSEGKHIIPVPALEVKRNNPQIFFDTVRIFFKKRFQTVKKGKIFEKTVVRPEYSKRGKLSISETALTQMVLHCVQEFDASLKVEKVIVLRDSSDYGLEVILNVPFENQVAGHLYQLQEYIGKNIEQFTGLIIKEVNLTIGKVTKKNV
;
A
#
# COMPACT_ATOMS: atom_id res chain seq x y z
N ARG A 1 15.79 -9.30 46.54
CA ARG A 1 16.10 -9.50 45.10
C ARG A 1 15.13 -10.53 44.58
N ASN A 2 14.08 -10.11 43.87
CA ASN A 2 13.21 -11.00 43.08
C ASN A 2 12.74 -10.16 41.90
N SER A 3 13.41 -10.31 40.76
CA SER A 3 12.97 -9.74 39.49
C SER A 3 12.56 -10.91 38.62
N GLU A 4 11.28 -11.23 38.65
CA GLU A 4 10.68 -12.23 37.77
C GLU A 4 10.80 -11.74 36.33
N GLY A 5 11.68 -12.39 35.57
CA GLY A 5 11.79 -12.19 34.13
C GLY A 5 10.58 -12.83 33.46
N LYS A 6 9.55 -12.05 33.17
CA LYS A 6 8.42 -12.50 32.35
C LYS A 6 8.94 -12.79 30.94
N HIS A 7 9.01 -14.07 30.56
CA HIS A 7 9.31 -14.47 29.20
C HIS A 7 8.09 -14.13 28.33
N ILE A 8 8.24 -13.11 27.48
CA ILE A 8 7.21 -12.75 26.50
C ILE A 8 7.60 -13.42 25.20
N ILE A 9 6.80 -14.38 24.74
CA ILE A 9 6.92 -14.94 23.40
C ILE A 9 6.31 -13.90 22.46
N PRO A 10 7.09 -13.27 21.55
CA PRO A 10 6.53 -12.35 20.60
C PRO A 10 5.65 -13.15 19.64
N VAL A 11 4.34 -13.03 19.81
CA VAL A 11 3.39 -13.51 18.80
C VAL A 11 3.64 -12.68 17.55
N PRO A 12 3.82 -13.29 16.37
CA PRO A 12 3.95 -12.54 15.14
C PRO A 12 2.62 -11.81 14.89
N ALA A 13 2.57 -10.55 15.30
CA ALA A 13 1.54 -9.64 14.85
C ALA A 13 1.85 -9.39 13.37
N LEU A 14 1.15 -10.09 12.47
CA LEU A 14 0.95 -9.60 11.11
C LEU A 14 0.14 -8.32 11.24
N GLU A 15 0.82 -7.25 11.62
CA GLU A 15 0.22 -5.95 11.78
C GLU A 15 0.03 -5.40 10.37
N VAL A 16 -1.22 -5.41 9.89
CA VAL A 16 -1.65 -4.72 8.66
C VAL A 16 -1.59 -3.21 8.91
N LYS A 17 -0.38 -2.71 9.15
CA LYS A 17 -0.12 -1.28 9.23
C LYS A 17 0.07 -0.79 7.81
N ARG A 18 -0.89 0.02 7.36
CA ARG A 18 -0.81 0.84 6.15
C ARG A 18 0.51 1.62 6.24
N ASN A 19 1.47 1.28 5.39
CA ASN A 19 2.71 2.02 5.32
C ASN A 19 2.40 3.34 4.59
N ASN A 20 1.96 4.37 5.31
CA ASN A 20 1.81 5.70 4.74
C ASN A 20 3.22 6.22 4.39
N PRO A 21 3.55 6.45 3.11
CA PRO A 21 4.81 7.08 2.78
C PRO A 21 4.79 8.52 3.30
N GLN A 22 5.78 8.83 4.14
CA GLN A 22 6.22 10.17 4.52
C GLN A 22 5.16 11.11 5.07
N ILE A 23 4.98 11.10 6.38
CA ILE A 23 4.36 12.25 7.06
C ILE A 23 5.11 12.50 8.37
N PHE A 24 5.76 13.67 8.42
CA PHE A 24 6.36 14.32 9.59
C PHE A 24 7.80 13.90 9.98
N PHE A 25 8.76 14.33 9.16
CA PHE A 25 10.00 14.89 9.70
C PHE A 25 10.02 16.38 9.38
N ASP A 26 9.30 17.18 10.16
CA ASP A 26 9.88 18.46 10.51
C ASP A 26 9.91 18.54 12.02
N THR A 27 11.13 18.49 12.55
CA THR A 27 11.36 18.54 13.99
C THR A 27 10.99 19.95 14.38
N VAL A 28 9.87 20.15 15.07
CA VAL A 28 9.60 21.44 15.71
C VAL A 28 10.76 21.67 16.67
N ARG A 29 11.70 22.51 16.24
CA ARG A 29 12.81 23.00 17.05
C ARG A 29 12.17 23.81 18.16
N ILE A 30 11.85 23.15 19.27
CA ILE A 30 11.44 23.80 20.52
C ILE A 30 12.70 24.45 21.10
N PHE A 31 13.15 25.54 20.47
CA PHE A 31 14.08 26.49 21.08
C PHE A 31 13.24 27.56 21.77
N PHE A 32 12.56 27.15 22.85
CA PHE A 32 11.99 28.09 23.81
C PHE A 32 12.51 27.79 25.20
N LYS A 33 13.45 28.65 25.63
CA LYS A 33 13.64 29.28 26.96
C LYS A 33 15.14 29.40 27.24
N LYS A 34 15.68 30.61 27.18
CA LYS A 34 15.65 31.66 28.23
C LYS A 34 16.39 31.19 29.49
N ARG A 35 17.35 32.02 29.87
CA ARG A 35 18.36 31.88 30.91
C ARG A 35 17.81 31.39 32.27
N PHE A 36 18.73 30.77 33.02
CA PHE A 36 18.76 30.51 34.47
C PHE A 36 17.93 29.32 35.00
N GLN A 37 18.62 28.23 35.37
CA GLN A 37 18.81 27.81 36.77
C GLN A 37 19.46 26.42 36.87
N THR A 38 20.44 26.32 37.76
CA THR A 38 21.15 25.10 38.17
C THR A 38 20.27 24.29 39.12
N VAL A 39 19.73 23.13 38.69
CA VAL A 39 19.18 22.13 39.64
C VAL A 39 19.46 20.68 39.17
N LYS A 40 20.38 20.07 39.93
CA LYS A 40 20.55 18.66 40.34
C LYS A 40 20.19 17.50 39.38
N LYS A 41 21.20 16.66 39.15
CA LYS A 41 21.19 15.37 38.44
C LYS A 41 20.51 14.23 39.23
N GLY A 42 19.82 13.36 38.48
CA GLY A 42 19.64 11.92 38.76
C GLY A 42 18.21 11.55 39.18
N LYS A 43 17.46 10.65 38.53
CA LYS A 43 17.71 9.63 37.50
C LYS A 43 16.45 9.59 36.62
N ILE A 44 16.58 9.95 35.35
CA ILE A 44 15.53 9.69 34.35
C ILE A 44 15.83 8.30 33.80
N PHE A 45 14.95 7.33 34.05
CA PHE A 45 15.03 6.03 33.40
C PHE A 45 14.52 6.20 31.96
N GLU A 46 15.43 6.45 31.02
CA GLU A 46 15.12 6.38 29.59
C GLU A 46 15.00 4.91 29.19
N LYS A 47 13.76 4.42 29.09
CA LYS A 47 13.48 3.15 28.41
C LYS A 47 13.50 3.38 26.90
N THR A 48 14.68 3.31 26.31
CA THR A 48 14.80 3.30 24.86
C THR A 48 14.31 1.95 24.33
N VAL A 49 13.15 1.95 23.69
CA VAL A 49 12.71 0.80 22.89
C VAL A 49 13.60 0.77 21.66
N VAL A 50 14.66 -0.04 21.72
CA VAL A 50 15.49 -0.34 20.55
C VAL A 50 14.66 -1.24 19.66
N ARG A 51 14.35 -0.80 18.44
CA ARG A 51 13.83 -1.71 17.40
C ARG A 51 15.00 -2.62 16.99
N PRO A 52 14.98 -3.92 17.31
CA PRO A 52 16.01 -4.81 16.80
C PRO A 52 15.91 -4.90 15.28
N GLU A 53 17.05 -5.07 14.61
CA GLU A 53 17.18 -5.27 13.15
C GLU A 53 16.33 -6.44 12.59
N TYR A 54 15.72 -7.26 13.45
CA TYR A 54 14.73 -8.27 13.07
C TYR A 54 13.39 -7.69 12.58
N SER A 55 13.22 -6.35 12.58
CA SER A 55 12.09 -5.72 11.88
C SER A 55 12.25 -5.66 10.36
N LYS A 56 13.31 -6.26 9.79
CA LYS A 56 13.37 -6.64 8.38
C LYS A 56 12.32 -7.72 8.13
N ARG A 57 11.06 -7.26 8.15
CA ARG A 57 9.84 -7.97 7.77
C ARG A 57 10.18 -8.84 6.56
N GLY A 58 9.79 -10.11 6.61
CA GLY A 58 9.82 -10.96 5.42
C GLY A 58 9.17 -10.19 4.27
N LYS A 59 9.83 -10.14 3.11
CA LYS A 59 9.29 -9.46 1.93
C LYS A 59 7.93 -10.10 1.60
N LEU A 60 6.85 -9.37 1.80
CA LEU A 60 5.53 -9.76 1.33
C LEU A 60 5.57 -9.70 -0.20
N SER A 61 5.66 -10.85 -0.84
CA SER A 61 5.62 -10.96 -2.30
C SER A 61 4.31 -11.62 -2.69
N ILE A 62 3.42 -10.87 -3.32
CA ILE A 62 2.28 -11.43 -4.05
C ILE A 62 2.82 -11.95 -5.38
N SER A 63 2.33 -13.11 -5.84
CA SER A 63 2.68 -13.60 -7.18
C SER A 63 2.05 -12.71 -8.25
N GLU A 64 2.72 -12.57 -9.39
CA GLU A 64 2.17 -11.85 -10.54
C GLU A 64 0.81 -12.41 -10.97
N THR A 65 0.69 -13.75 -10.97
CA THR A 65 -0.56 -14.44 -11.30
C THR A 65 -1.72 -14.07 -10.37
N ALA A 66 -1.45 -13.87 -9.08
CA ALA A 66 -2.49 -13.48 -8.13
C ALA A 66 -2.93 -12.04 -8.38
N LEU A 67 -2.00 -11.12 -8.65
CA LEU A 67 -2.34 -9.74 -9.04
C LEU A 67 -3.16 -9.71 -10.33
N THR A 68 -2.77 -10.48 -11.35
CA THR A 68 -3.55 -10.61 -12.59
C THR A 68 -4.97 -11.09 -12.32
N GLN A 69 -5.14 -12.14 -11.50
CA GLN A 69 -6.47 -12.65 -11.15
C GLN A 69 -7.31 -11.62 -10.40
N MET A 70 -6.71 -10.89 -9.47
CA MET A 70 -7.38 -9.81 -8.75
C MET A 70 -7.86 -8.70 -9.68
N VAL A 71 -7.01 -8.26 -10.62
CA VAL A 71 -7.38 -7.25 -11.63
C VAL A 71 -8.54 -7.76 -12.50
N LEU A 72 -8.47 -9.00 -12.99
CA LEU A 72 -9.54 -9.61 -13.78
C LEU A 72 -10.86 -9.60 -13.01
N HIS A 73 -10.83 -9.97 -11.73
CA HIS A 73 -12.01 -9.99 -10.88
C HIS A 73 -12.57 -8.57 -10.67
N CYS A 74 -11.71 -7.59 -10.38
CA CYS A 74 -12.12 -6.20 -10.19
C CYS A 74 -12.81 -5.63 -11.45
N VAL A 75 -12.28 -5.91 -12.63
CA VAL A 75 -12.87 -5.43 -13.90
C VAL A 75 -14.24 -6.08 -14.13
N GLN A 76 -14.36 -7.39 -13.91
CA GLN A 76 -15.62 -8.12 -14.06
C GLN A 76 -16.70 -7.68 -13.06
N GLU A 77 -16.30 -7.39 -11.82
CA GLU A 77 -17.22 -6.88 -10.79
C GLU A 77 -17.70 -5.45 -11.10
N PHE A 78 -16.80 -4.60 -11.60
CA PHE A 78 -17.12 -3.22 -11.94
C PHE A 78 -18.04 -3.12 -13.15
N ASP A 79 -17.70 -3.79 -14.25
CA ASP A 79 -18.50 -3.78 -15.48
C ASP A 79 -18.26 -5.05 -16.31
N ALA A 80 -19.27 -5.91 -16.35
CA ALA A 80 -19.22 -7.18 -17.07
C ALA A 80 -19.10 -7.03 -18.61
N SER A 81 -19.34 -5.82 -19.15
CA SER A 81 -19.17 -5.55 -20.58
C SER A 81 -17.70 -5.35 -20.98
N LEU A 82 -16.83 -5.01 -20.01
CA LEU A 82 -15.41 -4.83 -20.21
C LEU A 82 -14.68 -6.18 -20.20
N LYS A 83 -13.77 -6.38 -21.15
CA LYS A 83 -12.92 -7.57 -21.19
C LYS A 83 -11.46 -7.18 -21.05
N VAL A 84 -10.76 -7.81 -20.12
CA VAL A 84 -9.32 -7.66 -19.98
C VAL A 84 -8.63 -8.50 -21.06
N GLU A 85 -7.85 -7.86 -21.91
CA GLU A 85 -7.02 -8.54 -22.91
C GLU A 85 -5.70 -9.01 -22.29
N LYS A 86 -5.06 -8.13 -21.51
CA LYS A 86 -3.76 -8.40 -20.90
C LYS A 86 -3.58 -7.56 -19.65
N VAL A 87 -2.88 -8.14 -18.68
CA VAL A 87 -2.38 -7.43 -17.49
C VAL A 87 -0.87 -7.60 -17.47
N ILE A 88 -0.15 -6.50 -17.26
CA ILE A 88 1.31 -6.48 -17.09
C ILE A 88 1.59 -5.91 -15.71
N VAL A 89 2.33 -6.66 -14.90
CA VAL A 89 2.74 -6.22 -13.57
C VAL A 89 4.18 -5.73 -13.65
N LEU A 90 4.38 -4.44 -13.42
CA LEU A 90 5.69 -3.82 -13.35
C LEU A 90 6.16 -3.81 -11.89
N ARG A 91 7.29 -4.44 -11.61
CA ARG A 91 7.87 -4.48 -10.27
C ARG A 91 9.18 -3.71 -10.26
N ASP A 92 9.22 -2.61 -9.51
CA ASP A 92 10.47 -1.92 -9.15
C ASP A 92 10.78 -2.22 -7.67
N SER A 93 12.03 -2.05 -7.26
CA SER A 93 12.67 -2.36 -5.97
C SER A 93 11.80 -2.44 -4.69
N SER A 94 10.71 -1.68 -4.57
CA SER A 94 9.65 -1.86 -3.56
C SER A 94 8.24 -1.48 -4.01
N ASP A 95 8.04 -1.11 -5.27
CA ASP A 95 6.78 -0.57 -5.80
C ASP A 95 6.18 -1.49 -6.87
N TYR A 96 4.85 -1.49 -6.95
CA TYR A 96 4.10 -2.19 -7.97
C TYR A 96 3.39 -1.19 -8.89
N GLY A 97 3.58 -1.35 -10.20
CA GLY A 97 2.82 -0.70 -11.25
C GLY A 97 1.97 -1.72 -12.00
N LEU A 98 0.78 -1.32 -12.43
CA LEU A 98 -0.12 -2.17 -13.21
C LEU A 98 -0.41 -1.51 -14.55
N GLU A 99 -0.26 -2.26 -15.62
CA GLU A 99 -0.75 -1.87 -16.94
C GLU A 99 -1.82 -2.88 -17.38
N VAL A 100 -3.02 -2.37 -17.65
CA VAL A 100 -4.19 -3.18 -17.97
C VAL A 100 -4.69 -2.78 -19.35
N ILE A 101 -4.69 -3.73 -20.27
CA ILE A 101 -5.18 -3.56 -21.62
C ILE A 101 -6.62 -4.07 -21.67
N LEU A 102 -7.54 -3.18 -22.01
CA LEU A 102 -8.98 -3.41 -21.99
C LEU A 102 -9.57 -3.40 -23.39
N ASN A 103 -10.56 -4.27 -23.57
CA ASN A 103 -11.46 -4.29 -24.71
C ASN A 103 -12.80 -3.72 -24.28
N VAL A 104 -13.13 -2.57 -24.87
CA VAL A 104 -14.24 -1.72 -24.43
C VAL A 104 -15.33 -1.73 -25.51
N PRO A 105 -16.61 -1.92 -25.17
CA PRO A 105 -17.70 -1.69 -26.10
C PRO A 105 -17.84 -0.19 -26.41
N PHE A 106 -18.12 0.16 -27.66
CA PHE A 106 -18.34 1.55 -28.06
C PHE A 106 -19.62 2.09 -27.41
N GLU A 107 -19.46 2.99 -26.45
CA GLU A 107 -20.55 3.70 -25.77
C GLU A 107 -20.21 5.19 -25.61
N ASN A 108 -21.22 6.04 -25.40
CA ASN A 108 -21.05 7.51 -25.41
C ASN A 108 -20.23 8.08 -24.24
N GLN A 109 -19.88 7.28 -23.21
CA GLN A 109 -19.22 7.76 -21.98
C GLN A 109 -18.04 6.90 -21.49
N VAL A 110 -17.16 6.48 -22.42
CA VAL A 110 -16.01 5.61 -22.09
C VAL A 110 -15.03 6.25 -21.08
N ALA A 111 -14.70 7.54 -21.24
CA ALA A 111 -13.61 8.16 -20.47
C ALA A 111 -13.88 8.25 -18.96
N GLY A 112 -15.11 8.62 -18.56
CA GLY A 112 -15.47 8.74 -17.14
C GLY A 112 -15.50 7.38 -16.43
N HIS A 113 -15.99 6.34 -17.13
CA HIS A 113 -16.05 4.98 -16.61
C HIS A 113 -14.66 4.38 -16.39
N LEU A 114 -13.71 4.63 -17.30
CA LEU A 114 -12.34 4.14 -17.18
C LEU A 114 -11.59 4.77 -16.01
N TYR A 115 -11.76 6.06 -15.74
CA TYR A 115 -11.13 6.70 -14.59
C TYR A 115 -11.61 6.08 -13.26
N GLN A 116 -12.91 5.84 -13.14
CA GLN A 116 -13.49 5.18 -11.96
C GLN A 116 -12.98 3.74 -11.80
N LEU A 117 -12.88 3.01 -12.91
CA LEU A 117 -12.30 1.66 -12.91
C LEU A 117 -10.84 1.67 -12.45
N GLN A 118 -10.04 2.63 -12.91
CA GLN A 118 -8.64 2.78 -12.51
C GLN A 118 -8.50 2.97 -10.99
N GLU A 119 -9.29 3.90 -10.42
CA GLU A 119 -9.32 4.12 -8.97
C GLU A 119 -9.81 2.89 -8.20
N TYR A 120 -10.82 2.20 -8.73
CA TYR A 120 -11.40 1.01 -8.12
C TYR A 120 -10.39 -0.14 -8.05
N ILE A 121 -9.69 -0.43 -9.15
CA ILE A 121 -8.63 -1.46 -9.20
C ILE A 121 -7.52 -1.13 -8.19
N GLY A 122 -7.02 0.11 -8.19
CA GLY A 122 -5.98 0.55 -7.27
C GLY A 122 -6.38 0.35 -5.81
N LYS A 123 -7.54 0.89 -5.41
CA LYS A 123 -8.03 0.81 -4.02
C LYS A 123 -8.24 -0.63 -3.54
N ASN A 124 -8.84 -1.49 -4.38
CA ASN A 124 -9.09 -2.87 -3.98
C ASN A 124 -7.81 -3.68 -3.84
N ILE A 125 -6.86 -3.54 -4.76
CA ILE A 125 -5.59 -4.27 -4.68
C ILE A 125 -4.81 -3.83 -3.44
N GLU A 126 -4.75 -2.54 -3.13
CA GLU A 126 -4.13 -2.04 -1.91
C GLU A 126 -4.84 -2.57 -0.65
N GLN A 127 -6.17 -2.58 -0.64
CA GLN A 127 -6.97 -3.03 0.50
C GLN A 127 -6.79 -4.52 0.78
N PHE A 128 -6.76 -5.36 -0.25
CA PHE A 128 -6.65 -6.81 -0.10
C PHE A 128 -5.22 -7.30 0.14
N THR A 129 -4.23 -6.68 -0.50
CA THR A 129 -2.83 -7.15 -0.44
C THR A 129 -1.98 -6.39 0.57
N GLY A 130 -2.37 -5.18 0.95
CA GLY A 130 -1.52 -4.26 1.71
C GLY A 130 -0.28 -3.78 0.94
N LEU A 131 -0.18 -4.06 -0.36
CA LEU A 131 0.84 -3.50 -1.24
C LEU A 131 0.52 -2.03 -1.53
N ILE A 132 1.56 -1.24 -1.80
CA ILE A 132 1.42 0.12 -2.32
C ILE A 132 1.46 0.02 -3.84
N ILE A 133 0.40 0.49 -4.50
CA ILE A 133 0.36 0.54 -5.96
C ILE A 133 0.71 1.96 -6.39
N LYS A 134 1.84 2.10 -7.09
CA LYS A 134 2.34 3.41 -7.54
C LYS A 134 1.44 4.00 -8.62
N GLU A 135 1.05 3.17 -9.58
CA GLU A 135 0.23 3.55 -10.71
C GLU A 135 -0.57 2.37 -11.27
N VAL A 136 -1.75 2.69 -11.79
CA VAL A 136 -2.59 1.77 -12.57
C VAL A 136 -2.87 2.48 -13.89
N ASN A 137 -2.36 1.94 -14.99
CA ASN A 137 -2.52 2.50 -16.32
C ASN A 137 -3.51 1.64 -17.10
N LEU A 138 -4.57 2.27 -17.60
CA LEU A 138 -5.57 1.60 -18.44
C LEU A 138 -5.37 1.99 -19.91
N THR A 139 -5.18 1.00 -20.75
CA THR A 139 -5.01 1.17 -22.20
C THR A 139 -6.16 0.49 -22.94
N ILE A 140 -6.78 1.19 -23.89
CA ILE A 140 -7.82 0.59 -24.74
C ILE A 140 -7.12 -0.13 -25.90
N GLY A 141 -7.16 -1.47 -25.90
CA GLY A 141 -6.60 -2.29 -26.98
C GLY A 141 -7.54 -2.37 -28.18
N LYS A 142 -8.81 -2.71 -27.92
CA LYS A 142 -9.83 -2.84 -28.96
C LYS A 142 -11.14 -2.19 -28.54
N VAL A 143 -11.79 -1.56 -29.52
CA VAL A 143 -13.16 -1.08 -29.39
C VAL A 143 -14.08 -2.03 -30.16
N THR A 144 -15.12 -2.53 -29.50
CA THR A 144 -16.11 -3.42 -30.15
C THR A 144 -17.46 -2.73 -30.26
N LYS A 145 -18.19 -2.96 -31.35
CA LYS A 145 -19.56 -2.46 -31.47
C LYS A 145 -20.46 -3.35 -30.61
N LYS A 146 -21.28 -2.76 -29.74
CA LYS A 146 -22.29 -3.51 -28.98
C LYS A 146 -23.25 -4.12 -30.00
N ASN A 147 -23.28 -5.45 -30.09
CA ASN A 147 -24.30 -6.15 -30.88
C ASN A 147 -25.60 -5.99 -30.09
N VAL A 148 -26.48 -5.13 -30.60
CA VAL A 148 -27.88 -5.01 -30.14
C VAL A 148 -28.67 -6.17 -30.72
#